data_AF-A0A3S4ICF2-F1
#
_entry.id   AF-A0A3S4ICF2-F1
#
_cell.length_a   1.000
_cell.length_b   1.000
_cell.length_c   1.000
_cell.angle_alpha   90.00
_cell.angle_beta   90.00
_cell.angle_gamma   90.00
#
_symmetry.space_group_name_H-M   'P 1'
#
loop_
_entity.id
_entity.type
_entity.pdbx_description
1 polymer ?
#
loop_
_entity_poly.entity_id
_entity_poly.type
_entity_poly.pdbx_seq_one_letter_code
_entity_poly.pdbx_strand_id
1 'polypeptide(L)'
;MFFGIWLILPFVWHRLVVPSSGAVAALVVALLISGGILTWAGFNDPQEINGTLRTDATPAATSSSIADEDWPAYGRNQEGQRYSPLKQITADNVHQLKEAWVFRTGDLKQPNDPGEITNEVTPIKVGDTLYLCTAHQRLFALDAASGKEKWHFDPQFEDRFVFPACDLPRRLLS
;
A
#
# COMPACT_ATOMS: atom_id res chain seq x y z
N MET A 1 15.60 -23.10 -24.51
CA MET A 1 16.26 -24.36 -24.07
C MET A 1 16.97 -25.09 -25.22
N PHE A 2 16.34 -25.29 -26.39
CA PHE A 2 16.94 -26.00 -27.53
C PHE A 2 18.21 -25.36 -28.11
N PHE A 3 18.31 -24.02 -28.10
CA PHE A 3 19.47 -23.30 -28.60
C PHE A 3 20.74 -23.54 -27.77
N GLY A 4 20.58 -23.69 -26.45
CA GLY A 4 21.69 -23.98 -25.55
C GLY A 4 22.26 -25.39 -25.75
N ILE A 5 21.39 -26.38 -25.97
CA ILE A 5 21.81 -27.77 -26.23
C ILE A 5 22.52 -27.88 -27.59
N TRP A 6 22.04 -27.15 -28.60
CA TRP A 6 22.67 -27.12 -29.93
C TRP A 6 24.10 -26.55 -29.90
N LEU A 7 24.37 -25.53 -29.09
CA LEU A 7 25.70 -24.93 -28.92
C LEU A 7 26.73 -25.85 -28.25
N ILE A 8 26.28 -26.81 -27.43
CA ILE A 8 27.16 -27.73 -26.66
C ILE A 8 27.54 -28.95 -27.50
N LEU A 9 26.87 -29.20 -28.62
CA LEU A 9 27.17 -30.36 -29.47
C LEU A 9 28.58 -30.25 -30.06
N PRO A 10 29.37 -31.33 -30.04
CA PRO A 10 30.80 -31.30 -30.37
C PRO A 10 31.06 -30.83 -31.80
N PHE A 11 30.13 -31.03 -32.75
CA PHE A 11 30.29 -30.56 -34.13
C PHE A 11 30.16 -29.03 -34.28
N VAL A 12 29.51 -28.34 -33.33
CA VAL A 12 29.36 -26.87 -33.33
C VAL A 12 30.58 -26.22 -32.71
N TRP A 13 30.98 -26.66 -31.51
CA TRP A 13 32.13 -26.08 -30.81
C TRP A 13 33.48 -26.46 -31.43
N HIS A 14 33.63 -27.64 -32.04
CA HIS A 14 34.86 -27.98 -32.78
C HIS A 14 35.05 -27.18 -34.08
N ARG A 15 34.01 -26.52 -34.61
CA ARG A 15 34.12 -25.59 -35.75
C ARG A 15 34.36 -24.14 -35.33
N LEU A 16 34.29 -23.84 -34.04
CA LEU A 16 34.74 -22.56 -33.50
C LEU A 16 36.27 -22.60 -33.42
N VAL A 17 36.90 -22.24 -34.55
CA VAL A 17 38.35 -22.09 -34.67
C VAL A 17 38.85 -21.19 -33.54
N VAL A 18 39.89 -21.66 -32.85
CA VAL A 18 40.52 -21.08 -31.66
C VAL A 18 40.53 -19.56 -31.75
N PRO A 19 40.00 -18.84 -30.74
CA PRO A 19 39.93 -17.40 -30.79
C PRO A 19 41.33 -16.84 -30.98
N SER A 20 41.48 -15.94 -31.95
CA SER A 20 42.65 -15.06 -32.01
C SER A 20 42.79 -14.38 -30.64
N SER A 21 44.01 -14.12 -30.19
CA SER A 21 44.24 -13.54 -28.85
C SER A 21 43.39 -12.28 -28.59
N GLY A 22 43.01 -11.55 -29.66
CA GLY A 22 42.10 -10.41 -29.61
C GLY A 22 40.67 -10.75 -29.15
N ALA A 23 40.10 -11.90 -29.53
CA ALA A 23 38.75 -12.27 -29.10
C ALA A 23 38.71 -12.69 -27.62
N VAL A 24 39.76 -13.37 -27.13
CA VAL A 24 39.91 -13.68 -25.70
C VAL A 24 40.10 -12.39 -24.90
N ALA A 25 40.95 -11.48 -25.39
CA ALA A 25 41.17 -10.19 -24.74
C ALA A 25 39.88 -9.36 -24.64
N ALA A 26 39.08 -9.31 -25.72
CA ALA A 26 37.81 -8.60 -25.73
C ALA A 26 36.80 -9.18 -24.72
N LEU A 27 36.72 -10.51 -24.61
CA LEU A 27 35.84 -11.18 -23.65
C LEU A 27 36.27 -10.90 -22.20
N VAL A 28 37.57 -10.96 -21.91
CA VAL A 28 38.10 -10.66 -20.58
C VAL A 28 37.81 -9.20 -20.20
N VAL A 29 38.01 -8.26 -21.12
CA VAL A 29 37.69 -6.84 -20.89
C VAL A 29 36.20 -6.64 -20.62
N ALA A 30 35.32 -7.29 -21.40
CA ALA A 30 33.88 -7.20 -21.18
C ALA A 30 33.44 -7.76 -19.81
N LEU A 31 34.03 -8.87 -19.37
CA LEU A 31 33.77 -9.44 -18.05
C LEU A 31 34.27 -8.54 -16.91
N LEU A 32 35.44 -7.92 -17.06
CA LEU A 32 35.97 -6.98 -16.07
C LEU A 32 35.09 -5.72 -15.96
N ILE A 33 34.65 -5.16 -17.09
CA ILE A 33 33.73 -4.02 -17.11
C ILE A 33 32.41 -4.39 -16.43
N SER A 34 31.87 -5.57 -16.75
CA SER A 34 30.59 -6.04 -16.17
C SER A 34 30.71 -6.26 -14.66
N GLY A 35 31.80 -6.86 -14.19
CA GLY A 35 32.09 -7.03 -12.77
C GLY A 35 32.26 -5.69 -12.03
N GLY A 36 32.92 -4.71 -12.67
CA GLY A 36 33.06 -3.35 -12.15
C GLY A 36 31.70 -2.63 -12.02
N ILE A 37 30.82 -2.76 -13.00
CA ILE A 37 29.48 -2.18 -12.96
C ILE A 37 28.64 -2.83 -11.85
N LEU A 38 28.67 -4.17 -11.74
CA LEU A 38 27.91 -4.90 -10.71
C LEU A 38 28.37 -4.58 -9.29
N THR A 39 29.68 -4.48 -9.08
CA THR A 39 30.23 -4.06 -7.78
C THR A 39 29.86 -2.62 -7.46
N TRP A 40 29.99 -1.69 -8.41
CA TRP A 40 29.59 -0.30 -8.21
C TRP A 40 28.09 -0.15 -7.89
N ALA A 41 27.23 -0.87 -8.60
CA ALA A 41 25.79 -0.88 -8.37
C ALA A 41 25.41 -1.47 -7.00
N GLY A 42 26.12 -2.47 -6.51
CA GLY A 42 25.88 -3.05 -5.17
C GLY A 42 26.20 -2.10 -4.01
N PHE A 43 27.03 -1.09 -4.22
CA PHE A 43 27.40 -0.10 -3.18
C PHE A 43 26.81 1.29 -3.41
N ASN A 44 26.20 1.56 -4.56
CA ASN A 44 25.56 2.83 -4.89
C ASN A 44 24.10 2.56 -5.27
N ASP A 45 23.28 2.22 -4.27
CA ASP A 45 21.84 2.12 -4.47
C ASP A 45 21.24 3.54 -4.50
N PRO A 46 20.80 4.07 -5.66
CA PRO A 46 20.19 5.40 -5.73
C PRO A 46 18.85 5.49 -4.99
N GLN A 47 18.30 4.37 -4.51
CA GLN A 47 17.05 4.32 -3.76
C GLN A 47 17.24 4.47 -2.23
N GLU A 48 18.48 4.43 -1.72
CA GLU A 48 18.73 4.57 -0.27
C GLU A 48 18.68 6.06 0.13
N ILE A 49 17.45 6.56 0.35
CA ILE A 49 17.25 7.85 1.01
C ILE A 49 17.55 7.65 2.50
N ASN A 50 18.75 8.04 2.93
CA ASN A 50 19.13 8.12 4.34
C ASN A 50 18.27 9.17 5.06
N GLY A 51 17.07 8.79 5.47
CA GLY A 51 16.18 9.63 6.25
C GLY A 51 16.78 9.88 7.63
N THR A 52 17.22 11.11 7.90
CA THR A 52 17.58 11.52 9.25
C THR A 52 16.30 11.82 10.03
N LEU A 53 15.91 10.94 10.94
CA LEU A 53 14.88 11.26 11.93
C LEU A 53 15.44 12.34 12.85
N ARG A 54 14.81 13.52 12.87
CA ARG A 54 15.19 14.58 13.81
C ARG A 54 14.88 14.08 15.22
N THR A 55 15.93 13.77 15.99
CA THR A 55 15.83 13.35 17.40
C THR A 55 15.34 14.48 18.31
N ASP A 56 15.33 15.72 17.83
CA ASP A 56 14.71 16.88 18.50
C ASP A 56 13.20 16.98 18.23
N ALA A 57 12.57 15.94 17.67
CA ALA A 57 11.12 15.89 17.58
C ALA A 57 10.56 16.01 19.00
N THR A 58 9.89 17.14 19.26
CA THR A 58 9.09 17.32 20.46
C THR A 58 8.20 16.09 20.59
N PRO A 59 8.20 15.38 21.74
CA PRO A 59 7.28 14.27 21.94
C PRO A 59 5.90 14.71 21.49
N ALA A 60 5.27 13.94 20.60
CA ALA A 60 3.90 14.20 20.21
C ALA A 60 3.12 14.43 21.50
N ALA A 61 2.49 15.61 21.63
CA ALA A 61 1.76 15.96 22.82
C ALA A 61 0.86 14.78 23.19
N THR A 62 0.94 14.31 24.44
CA THR A 62 0.07 13.25 24.96
C THR A 62 -1.34 13.64 24.57
N SER A 63 -1.93 12.83 23.69
CA SER A 63 -3.17 13.11 22.98
C SER A 63 -4.15 13.84 23.89
N SER A 64 -4.69 14.97 23.44
CA SER A 64 -5.97 15.49 23.95
C SER A 64 -6.89 14.30 24.21
N SER A 65 -7.45 14.16 25.42
CA SER A 65 -8.22 12.98 25.81
C SER A 65 -9.24 12.63 24.73
N ILE A 66 -8.98 11.56 23.99
CA ILE A 66 -9.90 11.07 22.96
C ILE A 66 -11.10 10.52 23.71
N ALA A 67 -12.31 10.98 23.38
CA ALA A 67 -13.52 10.46 23.98
C ALA A 67 -13.58 8.93 23.84
N ASP A 68 -14.12 8.24 24.84
CA ASP A 68 -14.14 6.79 24.89
C ASP A 68 -14.88 6.19 23.69
N GLU A 69 -15.95 6.87 23.27
CA GLU A 69 -16.79 6.54 22.13
C GLU A 69 -16.21 6.90 20.76
N ASP A 70 -15.09 7.64 20.69
CA ASP A 70 -14.53 8.13 19.43
C ASP A 70 -13.36 7.28 18.92
N TRP A 71 -13.25 7.24 17.60
CA TRP A 71 -12.21 6.59 16.81
C TRP A 71 -11.67 7.56 15.75
N PRO A 72 -10.89 8.59 16.15
CA PRO A 72 -10.50 9.69 15.26
C PRO A 72 -9.33 9.36 14.31
N ALA A 73 -8.65 8.23 14.51
CA ALA A 73 -7.49 7.82 13.73
C ALA A 73 -7.53 6.32 13.40
N TYR A 74 -6.77 5.88 12.39
CA TYR A 74 -6.69 4.48 11.96
C TYR A 74 -6.51 3.49 13.13
N GLY A 75 -5.59 3.79 14.06
CA GLY A 75 -5.32 3.00 15.26
C GLY A 75 -6.04 3.49 16.54
N ARG A 76 -7.10 4.30 16.40
CA ARG A 76 -7.76 5.11 17.43
C ARG A 76 -6.90 6.22 18.02
N ASN A 77 -5.72 5.89 18.58
CA ASN A 77 -4.80 6.81 19.22
C ASN A 77 -3.42 6.81 18.53
N GLN A 78 -2.53 7.70 18.95
CA GLN A 78 -1.17 7.83 18.40
C GLN A 78 -0.29 6.60 18.69
N GLU A 79 -0.64 5.81 19.70
CA GLU A 79 0.03 4.55 20.04
C GLU A 79 -0.39 3.40 19.11
N GLY A 80 -1.44 3.58 18.30
CA GLY A 80 -1.89 2.60 17.32
C GLY A 80 -2.48 1.33 17.94
N GLN A 81 -2.93 1.38 19.20
CA GLN A 81 -3.32 0.19 19.96
C GLN A 81 -4.56 -0.52 19.44
N ARG A 82 -5.42 0.18 18.68
CA ARG A 82 -6.72 -0.34 18.22
C ARG A 82 -7.59 -0.87 19.37
N TYR A 83 -7.44 -0.27 20.55
CA TYR A 83 -8.16 -0.64 21.77
C TYR A 83 -9.32 0.32 22.03
N SER A 84 -10.53 -0.22 22.28
CA SER A 84 -11.69 0.56 22.72
C SER A 84 -11.92 0.39 24.23
N PRO A 85 -12.09 1.48 25.00
CA PRO A 85 -12.41 1.41 26.42
C PRO A 85 -13.89 1.08 26.71
N LEU A 86 -14.75 1.02 25.69
CA LEU A 86 -16.18 0.72 25.83
C LEU A 86 -16.41 -0.71 26.35
N LYS A 87 -17.37 -0.87 27.27
CA LYS A 87 -17.67 -2.15 27.95
C LYS A 87 -19.13 -2.61 27.83
N GLN A 88 -19.93 -1.96 26.98
CA GLN A 88 -21.33 -2.32 26.79
C GLN A 88 -21.48 -3.72 26.18
N ILE A 89 -20.63 -4.05 25.20
CA ILE A 89 -20.57 -5.37 24.57
C ILE A 89 -19.45 -6.15 25.24
N THR A 90 -19.77 -7.33 25.76
CA THR A 90 -18.87 -8.21 26.49
C THR A 90 -18.95 -9.63 25.93
N ALA A 91 -18.01 -10.50 26.36
CA ALA A 91 -18.04 -11.92 25.99
C ALA A 91 -19.37 -12.60 26.40
N ASP A 92 -20.00 -12.11 27.48
CA ASP A 92 -21.25 -12.67 28.01
C ASP A 92 -22.48 -12.27 27.22
N ASN A 93 -22.46 -11.17 26.44
CA ASN A 93 -23.65 -10.67 25.74
C ASN A 93 -23.48 -10.50 24.21
N VAL A 94 -22.27 -10.69 23.67
CA VAL A 94 -21.98 -10.55 22.23
C VAL A 94 -22.89 -11.40 21.34
N HIS A 95 -23.37 -12.54 21.86
CA HIS A 95 -24.30 -13.44 21.18
C HIS A 95 -25.70 -12.84 20.94
N GLN A 96 -26.01 -11.68 21.54
CA GLN A 96 -27.30 -10.99 21.41
C GLN A 96 -27.26 -9.90 20.34
N LEU A 97 -26.09 -9.62 19.74
CA LEU A 97 -25.95 -8.59 18.74
C LEU A 97 -26.80 -8.87 17.50
N LYS A 98 -27.37 -7.79 16.98
CA LYS A 98 -28.13 -7.78 15.73
C LYS A 98 -27.59 -6.65 14.88
N GLU A 99 -27.72 -6.81 13.56
CA GLU A 99 -27.42 -5.73 12.63
C GLU A 99 -28.31 -4.52 12.95
N ALA A 100 -27.67 -3.37 13.20
CA ALA A 100 -28.37 -2.13 13.48
C ALA A 100 -28.83 -1.43 12.18
N TRP A 101 -27.95 -1.42 11.18
CA TRP A 101 -28.19 -0.85 9.86
C TRP A 101 -27.13 -1.33 8.85
N VAL A 102 -27.42 -1.14 7.55
CA VAL A 102 -26.48 -1.40 6.45
C VAL A 102 -26.44 -0.17 5.55
N PHE A 103 -25.23 0.31 5.27
CA PHE A 103 -24.98 1.31 4.24
C PHE A 103 -24.38 0.64 3.00
N ARG A 104 -25.01 0.83 1.84
CA ARG A 104 -24.50 0.35 0.55
C ARG A 104 -23.86 1.53 -0.18
N THR A 105 -22.54 1.52 -0.31
CA THR A 105 -21.77 2.60 -0.94
C THR A 105 -22.06 2.77 -2.43
N GLY A 106 -22.62 1.74 -3.07
CA GLY A 106 -22.78 1.68 -4.53
C GLY A 106 -21.46 1.55 -5.29
N ASP A 107 -20.33 1.39 -4.58
CA ASP A 107 -19.02 1.28 -5.20
C ASP A 107 -18.77 -0.17 -5.64
N LEU A 108 -18.97 -0.41 -6.92
CA LEU A 108 -18.88 -1.73 -7.55
C LEU A 108 -17.75 -1.74 -8.57
N LYS A 109 -17.24 -2.96 -8.84
CA LYS A 109 -16.22 -3.17 -9.85
C LYS A 109 -16.70 -2.69 -11.22
N GLN A 110 -15.92 -1.83 -11.86
CA GLN A 110 -16.14 -1.33 -13.20
C GLN A 110 -15.37 -2.15 -14.24
N PRO A 111 -15.72 -2.08 -15.54
CA PRO A 111 -15.06 -2.86 -16.59
C PRO A 111 -13.56 -2.59 -16.75
N ASN A 112 -13.11 -1.38 -16.40
CA ASN A 112 -11.73 -0.94 -16.53
C ASN A 112 -10.89 -1.18 -15.26
N ASP A 113 -11.52 -1.67 -14.20
CA ASP A 113 -10.85 -1.91 -12.92
C ASP A 113 -9.85 -3.08 -13.01
N PRO A 114 -8.83 -3.10 -12.15
CA PRO A 114 -7.96 -4.26 -12.01
C PRO A 114 -8.73 -5.54 -11.67
N GLY A 115 -8.06 -6.69 -11.86
CA GLY A 115 -8.64 -8.02 -11.59
C GLY A 115 -9.27 -8.14 -10.20
N GLU A 116 -8.65 -7.51 -9.21
CA GLU A 116 -9.08 -7.48 -7.81
C GLU A 116 -9.42 -6.04 -7.38
N ILE A 117 -10.54 -5.89 -6.67
CA ILE A 117 -10.89 -4.67 -5.96
C ILE A 117 -11.15 -5.02 -4.49
N THR A 118 -10.47 -4.34 -3.58
CA THR A 118 -10.55 -4.61 -2.14
C THR A 118 -10.78 -3.29 -1.42
N ASN A 119 -11.59 -3.32 -0.36
CA ASN A 119 -11.78 -2.17 0.50
C ASN A 119 -11.13 -2.44 1.86
N GLU A 120 -10.04 -1.74 2.15
CA GLU A 120 -9.25 -1.84 3.38
C GLU A 120 -9.56 -0.68 4.36
N VAL A 121 -10.73 -0.04 4.20
CA VAL A 121 -11.11 1.08 5.06
C VAL A 121 -11.25 0.66 6.52
N THR A 122 -10.61 1.42 7.40
CA THR A 122 -10.99 1.49 8.82
C THR A 122 -11.79 2.77 9.02
N PRO A 123 -13.11 2.69 9.26
CA PRO A 123 -13.94 3.88 9.43
C PRO A 123 -13.45 4.76 10.57
N ILE A 124 -13.61 6.07 10.41
CA ILE A 124 -13.31 7.08 11.43
C ILE A 124 -14.63 7.52 12.04
N LYS A 125 -14.79 7.42 13.36
CA LYS A 125 -16.00 7.86 14.07
C LYS A 125 -15.63 8.99 15.01
N VAL A 126 -16.24 10.15 14.85
CA VAL A 126 -16.07 11.29 15.76
C VAL A 126 -17.43 11.93 16.04
N GLY A 127 -17.79 12.05 17.32
CA GLY A 127 -19.14 12.46 17.71
C GLY A 127 -20.21 11.56 17.09
N ASP A 128 -21.23 12.15 16.48
CA ASP A 128 -22.33 11.41 15.85
C ASP A 128 -22.09 11.08 14.36
N THR A 129 -20.86 11.27 13.86
CA THR A 129 -20.55 11.07 12.43
C THR A 129 -19.56 9.94 12.22
N LEU A 130 -19.89 9.04 11.29
CA LEU A 130 -19.03 7.97 10.81
C LEU A 130 -18.55 8.33 9.40
N TYR A 131 -17.24 8.32 9.20
CA TYR A 131 -16.59 8.59 7.92
C TYR A 131 -16.00 7.29 7.37
N LEU A 132 -16.26 7.01 6.10
CA LEU A 132 -15.71 5.86 5.39
C LEU A 132 -15.39 6.22 3.94
N CYS A 133 -14.55 5.42 3.32
CA CYS A 133 -14.23 5.55 1.92
C CYS A 133 -14.25 4.21 1.20
N THR A 134 -14.14 4.28 -0.11
CA THR A 134 -14.25 3.14 -1.00
C THR A 134 -13.01 2.97 -1.86
N ALA A 135 -12.94 1.88 -2.63
CA ALA A 135 -11.78 1.55 -3.45
C ALA A 135 -11.52 2.62 -4.54
N HIS A 136 -12.58 3.24 -5.04
CA HIS A 136 -12.51 4.39 -5.97
C HIS A 136 -12.34 5.75 -5.26
N GLN A 137 -11.93 5.78 -3.99
CA GLN A 137 -11.68 7.00 -3.21
C GLN A 137 -12.91 7.90 -2.99
N ARG A 138 -14.13 7.38 -3.13
CA ARG A 138 -15.34 8.10 -2.72
C ARG A 138 -15.39 8.18 -1.21
N LEU A 139 -15.60 9.37 -0.65
CA LEU A 139 -15.68 9.63 0.78
C LEU A 139 -17.14 9.85 1.19
N PHE A 140 -17.58 9.18 2.25
CA PHE A 140 -18.93 9.29 2.79
C PHE A 140 -18.88 9.74 4.24
N ALA A 141 -19.81 10.61 4.63
CA ALA A 141 -20.13 10.88 6.02
C ALA A 141 -21.55 10.41 6.32
N LEU A 142 -21.68 9.55 7.32
CA LEU A 142 -22.93 8.96 7.76
C LEU A 142 -23.26 9.43 9.17
N ASP A 143 -24.54 9.50 9.49
CA ASP A 143 -25.00 9.51 10.87
C ASP A 143 -24.69 8.16 11.52
N ALA A 144 -23.92 8.15 12.60
CA ALA A 144 -23.38 6.91 13.19
C ALA A 144 -24.47 6.01 13.80
N ALA A 145 -25.59 6.59 14.24
CA ALA A 145 -26.69 5.86 14.87
C ALA A 145 -27.61 5.18 13.85
N SER A 146 -27.91 5.86 12.74
CA SER A 146 -28.89 5.40 11.73
C SER A 146 -28.27 4.86 10.45
N GLY A 147 -26.99 5.15 10.18
CA GLY A 147 -26.33 4.84 8.91
C GLY A 147 -26.79 5.73 7.74
N LYS A 148 -27.59 6.77 7.99
CA LYS A 148 -28.07 7.68 6.96
C LYS A 148 -26.93 8.55 6.44
N GLU A 149 -26.79 8.64 5.12
CA GLU A 149 -25.84 9.54 4.49
C GLU A 149 -26.15 11.01 4.83
N LYS A 150 -25.13 11.72 5.31
CA LYS A 150 -25.15 13.17 5.54
C LYS A 150 -24.63 13.90 4.30
N TRP A 151 -23.54 13.40 3.74
CA TRP A 151 -22.95 13.87 2.47
C TRP A 151 -21.97 12.82 1.95
N HIS A 152 -21.62 12.94 0.66
CA HIS A 152 -20.49 12.23 0.06
C HIS A 152 -19.69 13.16 -0.85
N PHE A 153 -18.45 12.75 -1.14
CA PHE A 153 -17.54 13.39 -2.09
C PHE A 153 -16.98 12.31 -3.02
N ASP A 154 -17.09 12.55 -4.33
CA ASP A 154 -16.49 11.70 -5.35
C ASP A 154 -15.39 12.50 -6.08
N PRO A 155 -14.12 12.09 -5.97
CA PRO A 155 -13.01 12.78 -6.64
C PRO A 155 -13.00 12.63 -8.17
N GLN A 156 -13.83 11.76 -8.76
CA GLN A 156 -13.91 11.53 -10.21
C GLN A 156 -12.57 11.15 -10.83
N PHE A 157 -11.82 10.21 -10.21
CA PHE A 157 -10.61 9.68 -10.81
C PHE A 157 -10.92 8.91 -12.09
N GLU A 158 -10.00 8.91 -13.06
CA GLU A 158 -10.09 8.01 -14.21
C GLU A 158 -10.12 6.55 -13.73
N ASP A 159 -10.96 5.71 -14.34
CA ASP A 159 -11.26 4.30 -13.96
C ASP A 159 -10.04 3.36 -13.78
N ARG A 160 -8.83 3.84 -14.02
CA ARG A 160 -7.57 3.11 -13.83
C ARG A 160 -7.03 3.20 -12.40
N PHE A 161 -7.55 4.13 -11.59
CA PHE A 161 -7.06 4.42 -10.25
C PHE A 161 -7.99 3.83 -9.19
N VAL A 162 -7.78 2.55 -8.90
CA VAL A 162 -8.39 1.85 -7.77
C VAL A 162 -7.33 1.65 -6.69
N PHE A 163 -7.59 2.15 -5.49
CA PHE A 163 -6.69 2.00 -4.34
C PHE A 163 -7.39 1.21 -3.24
N PRO A 164 -6.70 0.25 -2.60
CA PRO A 164 -7.32 -0.57 -1.56
C PRO A 164 -7.63 0.23 -0.29
N ALA A 165 -6.84 1.27 0.01
CA ALA A 165 -7.02 2.16 1.14
C ALA A 165 -7.27 3.61 0.70
N CYS A 166 -7.80 4.42 1.61
CA CYS A 166 -7.86 5.88 1.43
C CYS A 166 -6.45 6.45 1.32
N ASP A 167 -6.04 6.84 0.12
CA ASP A 167 -4.83 7.61 -0.12
C ASP A 167 -5.26 8.95 -0.71
N LEU A 168 -5.79 9.81 0.16
CA LEU A 168 -6.13 11.17 -0.25
C LEU A 168 -4.82 11.88 -0.62
N PRO A 169 -4.64 12.30 -1.88
CA PRO A 169 -3.45 13.05 -2.25
C PRO A 169 -3.37 14.28 -1.34
N ARG A 170 -2.19 14.48 -0.73
CA ARG A 170 -1.90 15.51 0.30
C ARG A 170 -2.32 16.95 -0.10
N ARG A 171 -2.69 17.18 -1.37
CA ARG A 171 -3.24 18.41 -1.95
C ARG A 171 -4.68 18.76 -1.53
N LEU A 172 -5.48 17.82 -1.03
CA LEU A 172 -6.87 18.08 -0.65
C LEU A 172 -7.04 18.52 0.82
N LEU A 173 -5.94 18.60 1.58
CA LEU A 173 -5.92 18.99 2.99
C LEU A 173 -5.30 20.38 3.23
N SER A 174 -5.16 21.20 2.18
CA SER A 174 -4.63 22.57 2.23
C SER A 174 -5.63 23.59 1.72
#